data_AF-A0A409VJI7-F1
#
_entry.id   AF-A0A409VJI7-F1
#
_cell.length_a   1.000
_cell.length_b   1.000
_cell.length_c   1.000
_cell.angle_alpha   90.00
_cell.angle_beta   90.00
_cell.angle_gamma   90.00
#
_symmetry.space_group_name_H-M   'P 1'
#
loop_
_entity.id
_entity.type
_entity.pdbx_description
1 polymer ?
#
loop_
_entity_poly.entity_id
_entity_poly.type
_entity_poly.pdbx_seq_one_letter_code
_entity_poly.pdbx_strand_id
1 'polypeptide(L)'
;MPDHEFTCYNLPFGALGFISHVLTYYTLVCLWYGRKPLWPFKKVDNTKLDLILGGIGVSVCIIMSIFTMINCKNTWQLLVIAIWKMSMSLLNGLTALHVAILIVHNNDMEKAMEEMRERRSSEDVVEASEAAPEVENVEEPRPVAIIQSKKAIWWVLLYLPGMIAGMAGLMNLVVKVGNRMPDVVRLTIAFYFIVGAGLLVGFAAALIICWQGGGAPLKVAVTGFASAVVMFIVLGAFYSDWCLGLMLDNLLGTPSSDTSAFYWTYFVAKRLTMFSL
;
A
#
# COMPACT_ATOMS: atom_id res chain seq x y z
N MET A 1 -23.44 24.87 3.12
CA MET A 1 -24.10 23.58 3.47
C MET A 1 -24.39 23.68 4.97
N PRO A 2 -24.99 22.74 5.72
CA PRO A 2 -24.70 22.73 7.14
C PRO A 2 -23.23 22.36 7.22
N ASP A 3 -22.35 23.36 7.36
CA ASP A 3 -20.89 23.18 7.42
C ASP A 3 -20.50 22.21 8.57
N HIS A 4 -21.45 21.97 9.47
CA HIS A 4 -21.45 20.95 10.52
C HIS A 4 -21.44 19.47 10.04
N GLU A 5 -21.86 19.12 8.81
CA GLU A 5 -21.87 17.70 8.38
C GLU A 5 -20.46 17.12 8.21
N PHE A 6 -19.46 17.98 8.00
CA PHE A 6 -18.10 17.56 7.68
C PHE A 6 -17.09 17.71 8.82
N THR A 7 -17.44 18.42 9.89
CA THR A 7 -16.54 18.65 11.04
C THR A 7 -16.18 17.36 11.79
N CYS A 8 -16.92 16.26 11.58
CA CYS A 8 -16.62 14.96 12.18
C CYS A 8 -15.42 14.26 11.51
N TYR A 9 -15.03 14.65 10.29
CA TYR A 9 -14.06 13.93 9.48
C TYR A 9 -12.63 14.40 9.73
N ASN A 10 -11.85 13.61 10.45
CA ASN A 10 -10.51 13.99 10.94
C ASN A 10 -9.33 13.36 10.17
N LEU A 11 -9.58 12.66 9.06
CA LEU A 11 -8.53 11.98 8.30
C LEU A 11 -7.92 12.92 7.26
N PRO A 12 -6.62 12.79 6.90
CA PRO A 12 -5.99 13.58 5.86
C PRO A 12 -6.73 13.53 4.52
N PHE A 13 -7.05 14.69 3.94
CA PHE A 13 -7.65 14.89 2.63
C PHE A 13 -6.95 16.06 1.91
N GLY A 14 -7.41 16.44 0.70
CA GLY A 14 -6.80 17.51 -0.07
C GLY A 14 -5.34 17.22 -0.44
N ALA A 15 -4.51 18.26 -0.51
CA ALA A 15 -3.10 18.14 -0.84
C ALA A 15 -2.32 17.27 0.16
N LEU A 16 -2.58 17.42 1.47
CA LEU A 16 -1.94 16.59 2.50
C LEU A 16 -2.37 15.12 2.42
N GLY A 17 -3.64 14.85 2.11
CA GLY A 17 -4.14 13.51 1.78
C GLY A 17 -3.44 12.92 0.56
N PHE A 18 -3.33 13.69 -0.51
CA PHE A 18 -2.67 13.29 -1.75
C PHE A 18 -1.20 12.92 -1.52
N ILE A 19 -0.43 13.83 -0.89
CA ILE A 19 0.97 13.57 -0.51
C ILE A 19 1.04 12.31 0.36
N SER A 20 0.08 12.15 1.27
CA SER A 20 0.00 10.98 2.13
C SER A 20 -0.15 9.67 1.35
N HIS A 21 -0.99 9.64 0.31
CA HIS A 21 -1.13 8.47 -0.55
C HIS A 21 0.10 8.22 -1.41
N VAL A 22 0.69 9.25 -2.02
CA VAL A 22 1.94 9.13 -2.81
C VAL A 22 3.04 8.50 -1.97
N LEU A 23 3.25 9.02 -0.76
CA LEU A 23 4.22 8.49 0.20
C LEU A 23 3.91 7.03 0.57
N THR A 24 2.64 6.68 0.75
CA THR A 24 2.23 5.30 1.08
C THR A 24 2.53 4.33 -0.07
N TYR A 25 2.19 4.71 -1.31
CA TYR A 25 2.51 3.88 -2.48
C TYR A 25 4.01 3.74 -2.68
N TYR A 26 4.77 4.82 -2.49
CA TYR A 26 6.22 4.78 -2.52
C TYR A 26 6.80 3.81 -1.48
N THR A 27 6.34 3.86 -0.21
CA THR A 27 6.75 2.89 0.82
C THR A 27 6.45 1.45 0.42
N LEU A 28 5.24 1.18 -0.08
CA LEU A 28 4.85 -0.16 -0.52
C LEU A 28 5.78 -0.69 -1.61
N VAL A 29 6.10 0.15 -2.60
CA VAL A 29 7.03 -0.21 -3.68
C VAL A 29 8.43 -0.48 -3.14
N CYS A 30 8.98 0.39 -2.27
CA CYS A 30 10.29 0.17 -1.65
C CYS A 30 10.34 -1.13 -0.84
N LEU A 31 9.31 -1.41 -0.04
CA LEU A 31 9.20 -2.64 0.75
C LEU A 31 9.10 -3.88 -0.13
N TRP A 32 8.39 -3.83 -1.26
CA TRP A 32 8.35 -4.93 -2.24
C TRP A 32 9.71 -5.21 -2.87
N TYR A 33 10.59 -4.22 -2.95
CA TYR A 33 11.98 -4.39 -3.38
C TYR A 33 12.95 -4.70 -2.23
N GLY A 34 12.46 -4.84 -0.99
CA GLY A 34 13.31 -5.09 0.19
C GLY A 34 14.28 -3.95 0.51
N ARG A 35 13.91 -2.70 0.15
CA ARG A 35 14.74 -1.51 0.38
C ARG A 35 14.07 -0.55 1.35
N LYS A 36 14.88 0.19 2.11
CA LYS A 36 14.40 1.27 2.97
C LYS A 36 13.79 2.39 2.11
N PRO A 37 12.63 2.95 2.50
CA PRO A 37 12.01 4.05 1.76
C PRO A 37 12.75 5.38 1.96
N LEU A 38 13.47 5.55 3.07
CA LEU A 38 14.29 6.74 3.31
C LEU A 38 15.62 6.63 2.56
N TRP A 39 16.02 7.70 1.90
CA TRP A 39 17.34 7.82 1.29
C TRP A 39 18.41 7.89 2.40
N PRO A 40 19.55 7.18 2.30
CA PRO A 40 20.03 6.34 1.19
C PRO A 40 19.37 4.95 1.16
N PHE A 41 18.97 4.50 -0.04
CA PHE A 41 18.27 3.22 -0.33
C PHE A 41 19.09 1.95 0.03
N LYS A 42 19.33 1.73 1.32
CA LYS A 42 20.04 0.56 1.85
C LYS A 42 19.09 -0.64 2.00
N LYS A 43 19.68 -1.84 2.11
CA LYS A 43 18.96 -3.06 2.50
C LYS A 43 18.49 -2.92 3.95
N VAL A 44 17.37 -3.53 4.28
CA VAL A 44 16.76 -3.50 5.62
C VAL A 44 17.62 -4.36 6.56
N ASP A 45 18.18 -3.77 7.62
CA ASP A 45 19.16 -4.43 8.50
C ASP A 45 18.60 -4.71 9.92
N ASN A 46 17.73 -3.85 10.49
CA ASN A 46 17.21 -4.03 11.87
C ASN A 46 15.70 -4.34 11.95
N THR A 47 15.39 -5.60 11.69
CA THR A 47 14.01 -6.10 11.63
C THR A 47 13.20 -6.03 12.94
N LYS A 48 13.84 -5.96 14.12
CA LYS A 48 13.11 -5.90 15.41
C LYS A 48 12.49 -4.52 15.68
N LEU A 49 13.25 -3.46 15.42
CA LEU A 49 12.77 -2.10 15.58
C LEU A 49 11.64 -1.83 14.56
N ASP A 50 11.82 -2.31 13.34
CA ASP A 50 10.84 -2.29 12.26
C ASP A 50 9.50 -2.93 12.67
N LEU A 51 9.57 -4.10 13.30
CA LEU A 51 8.40 -4.81 13.79
C LEU A 51 7.66 -4.00 14.86
N ILE A 52 8.40 -3.38 15.79
CA ILE A 52 7.81 -2.55 16.86
C ILE A 52 7.18 -1.28 16.28
N LEU A 53 7.89 -0.55 15.43
CA LEU A 53 7.39 0.68 14.80
C LEU A 53 6.17 0.39 13.92
N GLY A 54 6.20 -0.69 13.14
CA GLY A 54 5.07 -1.16 12.35
C GLY A 54 3.86 -1.50 13.22
N GLY A 55 4.07 -2.22 14.32
CA GLY A 55 3.01 -2.59 15.26
C GLY A 55 2.37 -1.39 15.95
N ILE A 56 3.19 -0.44 16.43
CA ILE A 56 2.72 0.81 17.04
C ILE A 56 1.96 1.64 16.01
N GLY A 57 2.52 1.82 14.80
CA GLY A 57 1.90 2.60 13.73
C GLY A 57 0.53 2.05 13.34
N VAL A 58 0.41 0.72 13.14
CA VAL A 58 -0.86 0.05 12.86
C VAL A 58 -1.87 0.26 13.99
N SER A 59 -1.45 0.06 15.24
CA SER A 59 -2.33 0.18 16.40
C SER A 59 -2.89 1.60 16.55
N VAL A 60 -2.03 2.62 16.45
CA VAL A 60 -2.45 4.03 16.50
C VAL A 60 -3.39 4.36 15.33
N CYS A 61 -3.09 3.90 14.11
CA CYS A 61 -3.95 4.13 12.95
C CYS A 61 -5.35 3.50 13.11
N ILE A 62 -5.43 2.30 13.70
CA ILE A 62 -6.72 1.63 13.99
C ILE A 62 -7.52 2.45 15.00
N ILE A 63 -6.92 2.83 16.13
CA ILE A 63 -7.59 3.58 17.20
C ILE A 63 -8.16 4.91 16.66
N MET A 64 -7.35 5.65 15.91
CA MET A 64 -7.76 6.93 15.32
C MET A 64 -8.86 6.78 14.24
N SER A 65 -8.80 5.69 13.47
CA SER A 65 -9.84 5.40 12.47
C SER A 65 -11.16 5.05 13.16
N ILE A 66 -11.13 4.27 14.24
CA ILE A 66 -12.31 3.95 15.05
C ILE A 66 -12.93 5.22 15.63
N PHE A 67 -12.12 6.11 16.20
CA PHE A 67 -12.61 7.38 16.71
C PHE A 67 -13.31 8.22 15.62
N THR A 68 -12.73 8.28 14.42
CA THR A 68 -13.34 8.95 13.26
C THR A 68 -14.67 8.31 12.86
N MET A 69 -14.76 6.97 12.84
CA MET A 69 -15.99 6.25 12.52
C MET A 69 -17.10 6.51 13.55
N ILE A 70 -16.76 6.57 14.84
CA ILE A 70 -17.72 6.88 15.91
C ILE A 70 -18.26 8.30 15.76
N ASN A 71 -17.40 9.28 15.46
CA ASN A 71 -17.81 10.67 15.29
C ASN A 71 -18.66 10.88 14.03
N CYS A 72 -18.38 10.15 12.95
CA CYS A 72 -19.12 10.25 11.69
C CYS A 72 -20.24 9.21 11.52
N LYS A 73 -20.71 8.56 12.61
CA LYS A 73 -21.69 7.47 12.55
C LYS A 73 -23.02 7.84 11.88
N ASN A 74 -23.39 9.12 11.88
CA ASN A 74 -24.64 9.60 11.29
C ASN A 74 -24.55 9.84 9.78
N THR A 75 -23.34 9.82 9.21
CA THR A 75 -23.09 10.11 7.80
C THR A 75 -22.42 8.90 7.14
N TRP A 76 -23.23 7.96 6.66
CA TRP A 76 -22.73 6.69 6.11
C TRP A 76 -21.68 6.88 5.00
N GLN A 77 -21.83 7.93 4.18
CA GLN A 77 -20.92 8.28 3.09
C GLN A 77 -19.49 8.52 3.60
N LEU A 78 -19.35 9.33 4.66
CA LEU A 78 -18.06 9.62 5.28
C LEU A 78 -17.51 8.41 6.04
N LEU A 79 -18.40 7.59 6.62
CA LEU A 79 -18.03 6.37 7.32
C LEU A 79 -17.37 5.35 6.39
N VAL A 80 -17.93 5.08 5.20
CA VAL A 80 -17.31 4.14 4.26
C VAL A 80 -16.01 4.67 3.65
N ILE A 81 -15.89 5.99 3.47
CA ILE A 81 -14.63 6.63 3.07
C ILE A 81 -13.57 6.47 4.17
N ALA A 82 -13.97 6.62 5.44
CA ALA A 82 -13.06 6.40 6.57
C ALA A 82 -12.59 4.93 6.65
N ILE A 83 -13.48 3.96 6.44
CA ILE A 83 -13.14 2.53 6.35
C ILE A 83 -12.14 2.28 5.22
N TRP A 84 -12.36 2.90 4.07
CA TRP A 84 -11.44 2.79 2.93
C TRP A 84 -10.05 3.35 3.25
N LYS A 85 -9.96 4.54 3.86
CA LYS A 85 -8.65 5.10 4.24
C LYS A 85 -7.96 4.26 5.33
N MET A 86 -8.73 3.70 6.26
CA MET A 86 -8.23 2.75 7.26
C MET A 86 -7.66 1.50 6.58
N SER A 87 -8.36 0.91 5.60
CA SER A 87 -7.88 -0.30 4.91
C SER A 87 -6.57 -0.06 4.16
N MET A 88 -6.38 1.14 3.58
CA MET A 88 -5.10 1.52 2.97
C MET A 88 -3.96 1.60 3.99
N SER A 89 -4.24 2.15 5.18
CA SER A 89 -3.25 2.25 6.26
C SER A 89 -2.88 0.87 6.81
N LEU A 90 -3.88 -0.01 6.97
CA LEU A 90 -3.68 -1.41 7.35
C LEU A 90 -2.86 -2.16 6.32
N LEU A 91 -3.15 -1.99 5.03
CA LEU A 91 -2.38 -2.61 3.95
C LEU A 91 -0.89 -2.26 4.06
N ASN A 92 -0.56 -0.98 4.24
CA ASN A 92 0.82 -0.53 4.41
C ASN A 92 1.49 -1.12 5.65
N GLY A 93 0.82 -1.05 6.79
CA GLY A 93 1.37 -1.56 8.05
C GLY A 93 1.53 -3.08 8.08
N LEU A 94 0.54 -3.83 7.59
CA LEU A 94 0.61 -5.29 7.48
C LEU A 94 1.64 -5.76 6.46
N THR A 95 1.81 -5.04 5.34
CA THR A 95 2.88 -5.34 4.38
C THR A 95 4.26 -5.15 5.01
N ALA A 96 4.46 -4.04 5.75
CA ALA A 96 5.71 -3.79 6.46
C ALA A 96 6.00 -4.86 7.53
N LEU A 97 5.00 -5.20 8.36
CA LEU A 97 5.12 -6.27 9.36
C LEU A 97 5.42 -7.63 8.71
N HIS A 98 4.74 -7.96 7.61
CA HIS A 98 4.96 -9.23 6.90
C HIS A 98 6.38 -9.33 6.33
N VAL A 99 6.89 -8.26 5.72
CA VAL A 99 8.27 -8.20 5.21
C VAL A 99 9.27 -8.32 6.36
N ALA A 100 9.05 -7.61 7.47
CA ALA A 100 9.92 -7.69 8.65
C ALA A 100 9.98 -9.12 9.22
N ILE A 101 8.82 -9.78 9.40
CA ILE A 101 8.75 -11.16 9.90
C ILE A 101 9.48 -12.13 8.95
N LEU A 102 9.30 -11.99 7.64
CA LEU A 102 9.99 -12.84 6.66
C LEU A 102 11.51 -12.68 6.73
N ILE A 103 12.03 -11.46 6.91
CA ILE A 103 13.47 -11.22 7.00
C ILE A 103 14.03 -11.79 8.31
N VAL A 104 13.34 -11.61 9.45
CA VAL A 104 13.75 -12.23 10.74
C VAL A 104 13.87 -13.74 10.58
N HIS A 105 12.81 -14.37 10.04
CA HIS A 105 12.78 -15.82 9.88
C HIS A 105 13.88 -16.34 8.96
N ASN A 106 14.18 -15.62 7.86
CA ASN A 106 15.26 -16.00 6.96
C ASN A 106 16.63 -15.87 7.62
N ASN A 107 16.89 -14.81 8.40
CA ASN A 107 18.15 -14.64 9.11
C ASN A 107 18.36 -15.72 10.18
N ASP A 108 17.30 -16.11 10.88
CA ASP A 108 17.36 -17.19 11.87
C ASP A 108 17.64 -18.55 11.19
N MET A 109 17.06 -18.80 10.01
CA MET A 109 17.35 -19.98 9.21
C MET A 109 18.79 -20.00 8.67
N GLU A 110 19.32 -18.86 8.23
CA GLU A 110 20.70 -18.74 7.74
C GLU A 110 21.71 -19.05 8.85
N LYS A 111 21.50 -18.48 10.04
CA LYS A 111 22.33 -18.78 11.22
C LYS A 111 22.26 -20.25 11.62
N ALA A 112 21.06 -20.83 11.65
CA ALA A 112 20.90 -22.25 11.94
C ALA A 112 21.61 -23.14 10.90
N MET A 113 21.60 -22.74 9.63
CA MET A 113 22.29 -23.45 8.55
C MET A 113 23.81 -23.32 8.65
N GLU A 114 24.32 -22.14 9.01
CA GLU A 114 25.74 -21.90 9.25
C GLU A 114 26.25 -22.72 10.44
N GLU A 115 25.53 -22.73 11.56
CA GLU A 115 25.85 -23.58 12.73
C GLU A 115 25.85 -25.08 12.37
N MET A 116 24.91 -25.53 11.54
CA MET A 116 24.89 -26.92 11.05
C MET A 116 26.08 -27.23 10.12
N ARG A 117 26.49 -26.28 9.28
CA ARG A 117 27.65 -26.43 8.39
C ARG A 117 28.95 -26.49 9.17
N GLU A 118 29.11 -25.66 10.20
CA GLU A 118 30.28 -25.69 11.09
C GLU A 118 30.39 -27.02 11.85
N ARG A 119 29.26 -27.57 12.32
CA ARG A 119 29.23 -28.90 12.94
C ARG A 119 29.65 -29.99 11.98
N ARG A 120 29.09 -30.02 10.76
CA ARG A 120 29.46 -31.01 9.74
C ARG A 120 30.94 -30.89 9.36
N SER A 121 31.44 -29.69 9.14
CA SER A 121 32.87 -29.48 8.85
C SER A 121 33.78 -29.97 9.99
N SER A 122 33.31 -29.91 11.23
CA SER A 122 34.07 -30.42 12.39
C SER A 122 34.07 -31.95 12.43
N GLU A 123 32.99 -32.60 12.02
CA GLU A 123 32.89 -34.06 11.87
C GLU A 123 33.73 -34.56 10.68
N ASP A 124 33.64 -33.88 9.53
CA ASP A 124 34.37 -34.25 8.31
C ASP A 124 35.90 -34.11 8.48
N VAL A 125 36.39 -33.12 9.24
CA VAL A 125 37.83 -32.99 9.53
C VAL A 125 38.35 -34.18 10.35
N VAL A 126 37.51 -34.82 11.17
CA VAL A 126 37.88 -36.03 11.90
C VAL A 126 37.95 -37.24 10.96
N GLU A 127 37.08 -37.31 9.96
CA GLU A 127 36.98 -38.45 9.02
C GLU A 127 37.91 -38.32 7.80
N ALA A 128 38.13 -37.12 7.27
CA ALA A 128 38.99 -36.84 6.11
C ALA A 128 40.49 -37.04 6.39
N SER A 129 40.89 -37.31 7.64
CA SER A 129 42.19 -37.91 7.93
C SER A 129 42.37 -39.29 7.27
N GLU A 130 41.31 -39.91 6.72
CA GLU A 130 41.37 -41.24 6.10
C GLU A 130 41.09 -41.30 4.59
N ALA A 131 40.62 -40.24 3.92
CA ALA A 131 40.32 -40.30 2.48
C ALA A 131 40.43 -38.96 1.72
N ALA A 132 41.00 -38.98 0.51
CA ALA A 132 41.19 -37.81 -0.36
C ALA A 132 39.91 -37.48 -1.18
N PRO A 133 39.44 -36.21 -1.24
CA PRO A 133 38.18 -35.88 -1.90
C PRO A 133 38.30 -35.32 -3.32
N GLU A 134 37.28 -35.63 -4.11
CA GLU A 134 36.98 -35.15 -5.46
C GLU A 134 36.09 -33.89 -5.38
N VAL A 135 36.32 -32.89 -6.25
CA VAL A 135 35.72 -31.55 -6.15
C VAL A 135 34.34 -31.50 -6.83
N GLU A 136 33.28 -31.26 -6.07
CA GLU A 136 31.90 -31.09 -6.57
C GLU A 136 31.56 -29.61 -6.83
N ASN A 137 30.93 -29.31 -7.95
CA ASN A 137 30.55 -27.96 -8.36
C ASN A 137 29.39 -27.42 -7.50
N VAL A 138 29.65 -26.38 -6.71
CA VAL A 138 28.65 -25.70 -5.88
C VAL A 138 27.81 -24.75 -6.75
N GLU A 139 26.51 -25.01 -6.85
CA GLU A 139 25.55 -24.16 -7.57
C GLU A 139 25.34 -22.81 -6.85
N GLU A 140 25.49 -21.70 -7.57
CA GLU A 140 25.47 -20.34 -7.01
C GLU A 140 24.07 -19.97 -6.46
N PRO A 141 23.96 -19.42 -5.23
CA PRO A 141 22.67 -19.16 -4.60
C PRO A 141 21.87 -18.10 -5.37
N ARG A 142 20.71 -18.49 -5.89
CA ARG A 142 19.77 -17.57 -6.54
C ARG A 142 19.32 -16.48 -5.56
N PRO A 143 19.21 -15.21 -6.01
CA PRO A 143 18.84 -14.10 -5.14
C PRO A 143 17.41 -14.28 -4.59
N VAL A 144 17.32 -14.45 -3.27
CA VAL A 144 16.10 -14.72 -2.47
C VAL A 144 14.98 -13.66 -2.66
N ALA A 145 15.33 -12.47 -3.17
CA ALA A 145 14.43 -11.31 -3.27
C ALA A 145 13.19 -11.52 -4.17
N ILE A 146 13.25 -12.36 -5.21
CA ILE A 146 12.16 -12.47 -6.20
C ILE A 146 10.95 -13.26 -5.65
N ILE A 147 11.16 -14.17 -4.70
CA ILE A 147 10.09 -15.05 -4.20
C ILE A 147 9.16 -14.31 -3.22
N GLN A 148 9.64 -13.26 -2.56
CA GLN A 148 8.90 -12.55 -1.52
C GLN A 148 7.73 -11.69 -2.07
N SER A 149 7.81 -11.17 -3.29
CA SER A 149 6.79 -10.24 -3.81
C SER A 149 5.44 -10.90 -4.13
N LYS A 150 5.44 -12.18 -4.52
CA LYS A 150 4.20 -12.88 -4.91
C LYS A 150 3.23 -13.08 -3.75
N LYS A 151 3.75 -13.32 -2.54
CA LYS A 151 2.92 -13.45 -1.32
C LYS A 151 2.39 -12.09 -0.88
N ALA A 152 3.16 -11.02 -1.05
CA ALA A 152 2.77 -9.68 -0.66
C ALA A 152 1.60 -9.12 -1.49
N ILE A 153 1.49 -9.50 -2.76
CA ILE A 153 0.38 -9.11 -3.65
C ILE A 153 -1.00 -9.51 -3.10
N TRP A 154 -1.08 -10.61 -2.33
CA TRP A 154 -2.35 -11.06 -1.75
C TRP A 154 -2.99 -10.02 -0.83
N TRP A 155 -2.18 -9.18 -0.16
CA TRP A 155 -2.70 -8.11 0.71
C TRP A 155 -3.46 -7.04 -0.07
N VAL A 156 -3.11 -6.79 -1.34
CA VAL A 156 -3.82 -5.81 -2.18
C VAL A 156 -5.28 -6.24 -2.41
N LEU A 157 -5.57 -7.54 -2.43
CA LEU A 157 -6.94 -8.03 -2.54
C LEU A 157 -7.81 -7.66 -1.33
N LEU A 158 -7.22 -7.57 -0.13
CA LEU A 158 -7.95 -7.14 1.08
C LEU A 158 -8.34 -5.66 1.05
N TYR A 159 -7.63 -4.85 0.26
CA TYR A 159 -7.95 -3.43 0.08
C TYR A 159 -9.14 -3.20 -0.87
N LEU A 160 -9.37 -4.11 -1.83
CA LEU A 160 -10.36 -3.96 -2.89
C LEU A 160 -11.80 -3.76 -2.37
N PRO A 161 -12.33 -4.53 -1.39
CA PRO A 161 -13.67 -4.29 -0.86
C PRO A 161 -13.82 -2.93 -0.18
N GLY A 162 -12.81 -2.51 0.59
CA GLY A 162 -12.82 -1.21 1.26
C GLY A 162 -12.84 -0.05 0.27
N MET A 163 -12.06 -0.15 -0.81
CA MET A 163 -12.06 0.83 -1.89
C MET A 163 -13.40 0.89 -2.62
N ILE A 164 -14.02 -0.25 -2.95
CA ILE A 164 -15.34 -0.28 -3.62
C ILE A 164 -16.39 0.43 -2.74
N ALA A 165 -16.43 0.10 -1.44
CA ALA A 165 -17.32 0.76 -0.49
C ALA A 165 -17.04 2.27 -0.37
N GLY A 166 -15.77 2.66 -0.25
CA GLY A 166 -15.35 4.06 -0.17
C GLY A 166 -15.70 4.86 -1.41
N MET A 167 -15.47 4.29 -2.61
CA MET A 167 -15.84 4.92 -3.87
C MET A 167 -17.35 5.04 -4.03
N ALA A 168 -18.14 4.05 -3.62
CA ALA A 168 -19.59 4.15 -3.63
C ALA A 168 -20.11 5.27 -2.71
N GLY A 169 -19.55 5.40 -1.50
CA GLY A 169 -19.88 6.50 -0.59
C GLY A 169 -19.50 7.87 -1.14
N LEU A 170 -18.30 7.97 -1.73
CA LEU A 170 -17.82 9.19 -2.37
C LEU A 170 -18.69 9.59 -3.56
N MET A 171 -19.08 8.65 -4.42
CA MET A 171 -19.94 8.95 -5.56
C MET A 171 -21.34 9.39 -5.13
N ASN A 172 -21.91 8.77 -4.09
CA ASN A 172 -23.17 9.24 -3.54
C ASN A 172 -23.05 10.69 -3.02
N LEU A 173 -21.93 11.03 -2.37
CA LEU A 173 -21.67 12.39 -1.91
C LEU A 173 -21.52 13.37 -3.09
N VAL A 174 -20.80 12.99 -4.14
CA VAL A 174 -20.65 13.78 -5.38
C VAL A 174 -22.01 14.06 -6.01
N VAL A 175 -22.90 13.08 -6.11
CA VAL A 175 -24.26 13.29 -6.65
C VAL A 175 -25.07 14.25 -5.78
N LYS A 176 -24.98 14.13 -4.44
CA LYS A 176 -25.67 15.01 -3.49
C LYS A 176 -25.19 16.47 -3.59
N VAL A 177 -23.91 16.69 -3.83
CA VAL A 177 -23.27 18.03 -3.81
C VAL A 177 -23.13 18.63 -5.23
N GLY A 178 -23.14 17.80 -6.28
CA GLY A 178 -22.72 18.18 -7.63
C GLY A 178 -23.51 19.32 -8.26
N ASN A 179 -24.81 19.44 -7.95
CA ASN A 179 -25.64 20.55 -8.44
C ASN A 179 -25.22 21.92 -7.84
N ARG A 180 -24.53 21.92 -6.71
CA ARG A 180 -24.09 23.14 -6.00
C ARG A 180 -22.63 23.48 -6.24
N MET A 181 -21.79 22.46 -6.46
CA MET A 181 -20.35 22.61 -6.64
C MET A 181 -19.94 22.04 -8.01
N PRO A 182 -19.99 22.84 -9.09
CA PRO A 182 -19.66 22.37 -10.43
C PRO A 182 -18.21 21.90 -10.56
N ASP A 183 -17.30 22.41 -9.72
CA ASP A 183 -15.89 22.00 -9.74
C ASP A 183 -15.68 20.55 -9.31
N VAL A 184 -16.48 20.06 -8.36
CA VAL A 184 -16.50 18.63 -7.99
C VAL A 184 -16.90 17.79 -9.20
N VAL A 185 -17.96 18.18 -9.91
CA VAL A 185 -18.45 17.46 -11.09
C VAL A 185 -17.40 17.46 -12.22
N ARG A 186 -16.75 18.60 -12.47
CA ARG A 186 -15.65 18.70 -13.46
C ARG A 186 -14.51 17.76 -13.11
N LEU A 187 -14.11 17.71 -11.83
CA LEU A 187 -13.08 16.79 -11.34
C LEU A 187 -13.50 15.33 -11.54
N THR A 188 -14.75 14.97 -11.22
CA THR A 188 -15.30 13.63 -11.43
C THR A 188 -15.27 13.22 -12.90
N ILE A 189 -15.70 14.11 -13.80
CA ILE A 189 -15.66 13.87 -15.25
C ILE A 189 -14.21 13.64 -15.72
N ALA A 190 -13.27 14.49 -15.28
CA ALA A 190 -11.86 14.33 -15.63
C ALA A 190 -11.28 13.00 -15.13
N PHE A 191 -11.59 12.59 -13.90
CA PHE A 191 -11.18 11.30 -13.34
C PHE A 191 -11.68 10.12 -14.18
N TYR A 192 -12.98 10.06 -14.48
CA TYR A 192 -13.56 8.98 -15.28
C TYR A 192 -13.07 8.98 -16.72
N PHE A 193 -12.80 10.16 -17.29
CA PHE A 193 -12.20 10.27 -18.61
C PHE A 193 -10.80 9.66 -18.66
N ILE A 194 -9.93 9.97 -17.69
CA ILE A 194 -8.56 9.43 -17.63
C ILE A 194 -8.59 7.91 -17.44
N VAL A 195 -9.38 7.41 -16.48
CA VAL A 195 -9.51 5.96 -16.22
C VAL A 195 -10.10 5.24 -17.44
N GLY A 196 -11.17 5.80 -18.02
CA GLY A 196 -11.85 5.25 -19.19
C GLY A 196 -10.96 5.22 -20.43
N ALA A 197 -10.22 6.29 -20.70
CA ALA A 197 -9.25 6.35 -21.80
C ALA A 197 -8.15 5.29 -21.62
N GLY A 198 -7.60 5.12 -20.41
CA GLY A 198 -6.61 4.10 -20.14
C GLY A 198 -7.13 2.67 -20.34
N LEU A 199 -8.38 2.40 -19.93
CA LEU A 199 -9.06 1.13 -20.18
C LEU A 199 -9.25 0.86 -21.67
N LEU A 200 -9.70 1.87 -22.44
CA LEU A 200 -9.88 1.76 -23.88
C LEU A 200 -8.57 1.49 -24.61
N VAL A 201 -7.49 2.19 -24.25
CA VAL A 201 -6.14 1.95 -24.82
C VAL A 201 -5.66 0.54 -24.50
N GLY A 202 -5.82 0.08 -23.25
CA GLY A 202 -5.46 -1.28 -22.85
C GLY A 202 -6.24 -2.35 -23.61
N PHE A 203 -7.54 -2.14 -23.81
CA PHE A 203 -8.40 -3.04 -24.56
C PHE A 203 -8.04 -3.06 -26.05
N ALA A 204 -7.83 -1.89 -26.67
CA ALA A 204 -7.40 -1.78 -28.06
C ALA A 204 -6.05 -2.46 -28.31
N ALA A 205 -5.08 -2.26 -27.41
CA ALA A 205 -3.78 -2.92 -27.49
C ALA A 205 -3.92 -4.46 -27.41
N ALA A 206 -4.77 -4.97 -26.52
CA ALA A 206 -5.05 -6.40 -26.42
C ALA A 206 -5.65 -6.94 -27.73
N LEU A 207 -6.62 -6.24 -28.35
CA LEU A 207 -7.20 -6.64 -29.62
C LEU A 207 -6.17 -6.67 -30.76
N ILE A 208 -5.29 -5.66 -30.84
CA ILE A 208 -4.23 -5.59 -31.86
C ILE A 208 -3.26 -6.77 -31.71
N ILE A 209 -2.83 -7.07 -30.49
CA ILE A 209 -1.90 -8.18 -30.23
C ILE A 209 -2.54 -9.53 -30.57
N CYS A 210 -3.81 -9.73 -30.21
CA CYS A 210 -4.58 -10.92 -30.60
C CYS A 210 -4.68 -11.06 -32.12
N TRP A 211 -4.89 -9.96 -32.84
CA TRP A 211 -5.04 -9.98 -34.29
C TRP A 211 -3.72 -10.28 -35.02
N GLN A 212 -2.58 -9.80 -34.51
CA GLN A 212 -1.26 -10.04 -35.12
C GLN A 212 -0.72 -11.47 -34.91
N GLY A 213 -1.46 -12.37 -34.24
CA GLY A 213 -1.00 -13.72 -33.93
C GLY A 213 0.19 -13.76 -32.96
N GLY A 214 0.47 -12.64 -32.28
CA GLY A 214 1.61 -12.48 -31.39
C GLY A 214 1.28 -12.86 -29.95
N GLY A 215 1.65 -14.08 -29.54
CA GLY A 215 1.73 -14.47 -28.13
C GLY A 215 0.45 -15.02 -27.50
N ALA A 216 0.50 -15.21 -26.17
CA ALA A 216 -0.59 -15.79 -25.39
C ALA A 216 -1.63 -14.70 -25.02
N PRO A 217 -2.78 -14.62 -25.70
CA PRO A 217 -3.74 -13.51 -25.56
C PRO A 217 -4.25 -13.35 -24.13
N LEU A 218 -4.37 -14.46 -23.40
CA LEU A 218 -4.76 -14.48 -22.00
C LEU A 218 -3.77 -13.71 -21.10
N LYS A 219 -2.45 -13.84 -21.32
CA LYS A 219 -1.46 -13.14 -20.49
C LYS A 219 -1.53 -11.63 -20.70
N VAL A 220 -1.75 -11.20 -21.95
CA VAL A 220 -1.88 -9.78 -22.31
C VAL A 220 -3.15 -9.20 -21.69
N ALA A 221 -4.29 -9.89 -21.83
CA ALA A 221 -5.56 -9.47 -21.26
C ALA A 221 -5.49 -9.36 -19.72
N VAL A 222 -4.92 -10.37 -19.05
CA VAL A 222 -4.74 -10.36 -17.59
C VAL A 222 -3.81 -9.22 -17.15
N THR A 223 -2.72 -8.98 -17.86
CA THR A 223 -1.78 -7.89 -17.53
C THR A 223 -2.43 -6.52 -17.73
N GLY A 224 -3.16 -6.32 -18.83
CA GLY A 224 -3.89 -5.09 -19.10
C GLY A 224 -4.97 -4.81 -18.06
N PHE A 225 -5.75 -5.85 -17.69
CA PHE A 225 -6.77 -5.74 -16.63
C PHE A 225 -6.13 -5.41 -15.27
N ALA A 226 -5.08 -6.13 -14.88
CA ALA A 226 -4.36 -5.88 -13.63
C ALA A 226 -3.79 -4.45 -13.59
N SER A 227 -3.19 -3.97 -14.69
CA SER A 227 -2.69 -2.60 -14.82
C SER A 227 -3.81 -1.57 -14.65
N ALA A 228 -4.98 -1.81 -15.25
CA ALA A 228 -6.11 -0.89 -15.13
C ALA A 228 -6.68 -0.85 -13.70
N VAL A 229 -6.75 -2.01 -13.02
CA VAL A 229 -7.16 -2.08 -11.61
C VAL A 229 -6.19 -1.31 -10.72
N VAL A 230 -4.88 -1.47 -10.92
CA VAL A 230 -3.85 -0.71 -10.18
C VAL A 230 -3.96 0.79 -10.45
N MET A 231 -4.14 1.19 -11.71
CA MET A 231 -4.34 2.59 -12.07
C MET A 231 -5.60 3.18 -11.40
N PHE A 232 -6.71 2.44 -11.41
CA PHE A 232 -7.95 2.84 -10.73
C PHE A 232 -7.76 2.98 -9.22
N ILE A 233 -7.02 2.05 -8.59
CA ILE A 233 -6.66 2.11 -7.16
C ILE A 233 -5.96 3.43 -6.82
N VAL A 234 -4.91 3.75 -7.59
CA VAL A 234 -4.05 4.90 -7.33
C VAL A 234 -4.80 6.20 -7.61
N LEU A 235 -5.41 6.32 -8.79
CA LEU A 235 -6.15 7.51 -9.17
C LEU A 235 -7.41 7.70 -8.32
N GLY A 236 -8.06 6.62 -7.90
CA GLY A 236 -9.23 6.67 -7.01
C GLY A 236 -8.88 7.30 -5.66
N ALA A 237 -7.76 6.90 -5.06
CA ALA A 237 -7.28 7.51 -3.81
C ALA A 237 -7.00 9.00 -3.97
N PHE A 238 -6.34 9.41 -5.05
CA PHE A 238 -6.06 10.82 -5.35
C PHE A 238 -7.36 11.61 -5.57
N TYR A 239 -8.26 11.06 -6.38
CA TYR A 239 -9.57 11.64 -6.65
C TYR A 239 -10.36 11.87 -5.35
N SER A 240 -10.36 10.90 -4.44
CA SER A 240 -10.99 11.02 -3.13
C SER A 240 -10.48 12.20 -2.31
N ASP A 241 -9.17 12.39 -2.26
CA ASP A 241 -8.58 13.51 -1.51
C ASP A 241 -8.92 14.87 -2.09
N TRP A 242 -8.82 15.03 -3.42
CA TRP A 242 -9.16 16.28 -4.10
C TRP A 242 -10.65 16.59 -4.03
N CYS A 243 -11.50 15.57 -4.20
CA CYS A 243 -12.94 15.69 -4.09
C CYS A 243 -13.36 16.17 -2.70
N LEU A 244 -12.81 15.56 -1.64
CA LEU A 244 -13.05 16.01 -0.27
C LEU A 244 -12.50 17.41 -0.02
N GLY A 245 -11.31 17.74 -0.51
CA GLY A 245 -10.73 19.08 -0.38
C GLY A 245 -11.60 20.18 -1.01
N LEU A 246 -12.19 19.91 -2.18
CA LEU A 246 -13.14 20.82 -2.84
C LEU A 246 -14.46 20.94 -2.08
N MET A 247 -15.01 19.82 -1.60
CA MET A 247 -16.27 19.82 -0.84
C MET A 247 -16.17 20.57 0.50
N LEU A 248 -14.97 20.62 1.07
CA LEU A 248 -14.67 21.27 2.35
C LEU A 248 -14.15 22.69 2.21
N ASP A 249 -14.03 23.19 0.96
CA ASP A 249 -13.38 24.47 0.65
C ASP A 249 -11.99 24.60 1.32
N ASN A 250 -11.26 23.50 1.41
CA ASN A 250 -9.97 23.39 2.06
C ASN A 250 -9.07 22.44 1.26
N LEU A 251 -8.59 22.95 0.13
CA LEU A 251 -7.74 22.21 -0.80
C LEU A 251 -6.42 21.74 -0.18
N LEU A 252 -5.88 22.51 0.79
CA LEU A 252 -4.65 22.13 1.47
C LEU A 252 -4.86 20.91 2.39
N GLY A 253 -6.06 20.80 2.97
CA GLY A 253 -6.44 19.73 3.89
C GLY A 253 -5.92 19.94 5.30
N THR A 254 -5.74 21.20 5.74
CA THR A 254 -5.31 21.52 7.10
C THR A 254 -6.45 21.28 8.09
N PRO A 255 -6.20 20.63 9.24
CA PRO A 255 -7.24 20.41 10.24
C PRO A 255 -7.66 21.73 10.91
N SER A 256 -8.87 21.78 11.44
CA SER A 256 -9.27 22.83 12.39
C SER A 256 -8.48 22.68 13.70
N SER A 257 -8.39 23.75 14.50
CA SER A 257 -7.64 23.78 15.76
C SER A 257 -7.97 22.61 16.68
N ASP A 258 -9.25 22.28 16.78
CA ASP A 258 -9.79 21.38 17.81
C ASP A 258 -9.49 19.91 17.53
N THR A 259 -9.25 19.54 16.26
CA THR A 259 -8.96 18.16 15.85
C THR A 259 -7.55 17.99 15.28
N SER A 260 -6.75 19.05 15.29
CA SER A 260 -5.38 19.07 14.78
C SER A 260 -4.49 17.98 15.37
N ALA A 261 -4.57 17.74 16.68
CA ALA A 261 -3.78 16.71 17.35
C ALA A 261 -4.09 15.30 16.81
N PHE A 262 -5.37 14.97 16.61
CA PHE A 262 -5.78 13.66 16.07
C PHE A 262 -5.32 13.48 14.63
N TYR A 263 -5.50 14.52 13.82
CA TYR A 263 -5.07 14.56 12.42
C TYR A 263 -3.57 14.29 12.29
N TRP A 264 -2.75 15.07 13.01
CA TRP A 264 -1.29 14.96 12.93
C TRP A 264 -0.78 13.65 13.51
N THR A 265 -1.39 13.16 14.60
CA THR A 265 -1.04 11.86 15.16
C THR A 265 -1.32 10.74 14.16
N TYR A 266 -2.47 10.74 13.48
CA TYR A 266 -2.76 9.77 12.42
C TYR A 266 -1.76 9.89 11.26
N PHE A 267 -1.48 11.12 10.82
CA PHE A 267 -0.55 11.38 9.73
C PHE A 267 0.86 10.86 10.04
N VAL A 268 1.39 11.14 11.24
CA VAL A 268 2.70 10.66 11.71
C VAL A 268 2.70 9.16 11.91
N ALA A 269 1.67 8.58 12.55
CA ALA A 269 1.57 7.15 12.79
C ALA A 269 1.62 6.34 11.49
N LYS A 270 0.92 6.81 10.44
CA LYS A 270 0.94 6.20 9.11
C LYS A 270 2.34 6.22 8.46
N ARG A 271 3.23 7.12 8.90
CA ARG A 271 4.60 7.28 8.41
C ARG A 271 5.64 6.58 9.28
N LEU A 272 5.27 6.03 10.43
CA LEU A 272 6.23 5.30 11.28
C LEU A 272 6.91 4.15 10.54
N THR A 273 6.21 3.49 9.61
CA THR A 273 6.78 2.44 8.76
C THR A 273 7.85 2.94 7.78
N MET A 274 7.95 4.25 7.55
CA MET A 274 9.06 4.82 6.77
C MET A 274 10.35 4.92 7.58
N PHE A 275 10.23 5.09 8.90
CA PHE A 275 11.37 5.16 9.83
C PHE A 275 11.85 3.78 10.30
N SER A 276 11.19 2.74 9.81
CA SER A 276 11.65 1.36 9.85
C SER A 276 13.03 1.29 9.18
N LEU A 277 14.09 1.15 9.99
CA LEU A 277 15.52 1.23 9.64
C LEU A 277 16.14 -0.16 9.59
#